data_AF-A0AAJ3FHI0-F1
#
_entry.id   AF-A0AAJ3FHI0-F1
#
_cell.length_a   1.000
_cell.length_b   1.000
_cell.length_c   1.000
_cell.angle_alpha   90.00
_cell.angle_beta   90.00
_cell.angle_gamma   90.00
#
_symmetry.space_group_name_H-M   'P 1'
#
loop_
_entity.id
_entity.type
_entity.pdbx_description
1 polymer ?
#
loop_
_entity_poly.entity_id
_entity_poly.type
_entity_poly.pdbx_seq_one_letter_code
_entity_poly.pdbx_strand_id
1 'polypeptide(L)'
;MNVLEKILEEIGNASIKVSTVGLPHKYFKAIGTKKIEEIIRSHMDDIPNCGDCSRRKQYQIGYEDGKKDKDWISVEDRLPEDDDMRFYMCIVENHEEDLPMFCQYDSEYGFGFWHDIYDSTSLGFVDTVFKTNDELGYEKVVAWQPL
;
A
#
# COMPACT_ATOMS: atom_id res chain seq x y z
N MET A 1 -8.72 26.90 -15.96
CA MET A 1 -7.40 26.81 -16.63
C MET A 1 -6.42 26.23 -15.63
N ASN A 2 -5.89 25.05 -15.90
CA ASN A 2 -4.89 24.36 -15.08
C ASN A 2 -3.60 25.20 -15.02
N VAL A 3 -2.80 25.07 -13.95
CA VAL A 3 -1.48 25.74 -13.81
C VAL A 3 -0.58 25.42 -14.99
N LEU A 4 -0.62 24.17 -15.48
CA LEU A 4 0.13 23.75 -16.67
C LEU A 4 -0.31 24.48 -17.95
N GLU A 5 -1.60 24.74 -18.12
CA GLU A 5 -2.12 25.46 -19.29
C GLU A 5 -1.65 26.92 -19.29
N LYS A 6 -1.62 27.56 -18.11
CA LYS A 6 -1.07 28.91 -17.93
C LYS A 6 0.41 28.98 -18.29
N ILE A 7 1.22 28.05 -17.77
CA ILE A 7 2.66 27.98 -18.06
C ILE A 7 2.91 27.82 -19.57
N LEU A 8 2.15 26.95 -20.25
CA LEU A 8 2.28 26.74 -21.70
C LEU A 8 1.92 27.99 -22.50
N GLU A 9 0.88 28.72 -22.08
CA GLU A 9 0.48 29.98 -22.70
C GLU A 9 1.56 31.06 -22.54
N GLU A 10 2.13 31.21 -21.34
CA GLU A 10 3.20 32.17 -21.07
C GLU A 10 4.49 31.87 -21.86
N ILE A 11 4.89 30.60 -21.94
CA ILE A 11 6.02 30.18 -22.81
C ILE A 11 5.71 30.50 -24.28
N GLY A 12 4.48 30.26 -24.71
CA GLY A 12 4.01 30.55 -26.05
C GLY A 12 4.09 32.04 -26.41
N ASN A 13 3.74 32.91 -25.46
CA ASN A 13 3.76 34.37 -25.61
C ASN A 13 5.18 34.96 -25.50
N ALA A 14 6.04 34.36 -24.68
CA ALA A 14 7.44 34.76 -24.53
C ALA A 14 8.34 34.30 -25.69
N SER A 15 7.84 33.41 -26.55
CA SER A 15 8.61 32.89 -27.69
C SER A 15 8.72 33.90 -28.85
N ILE A 16 9.89 33.95 -29.48
CA ILE A 16 10.19 34.80 -30.62
C ILE A 16 10.13 33.95 -31.90
N LYS A 17 9.56 34.51 -32.97
CA LYS A 17 9.61 33.88 -34.31
C LYS A 17 10.99 34.11 -34.93
N VAL A 18 11.70 33.04 -35.20
CA VAL A 18 13.02 33.08 -35.84
C VAL A 18 12.92 32.47 -37.24
N SER A 19 13.44 33.19 -38.23
CA SER A 19 13.57 32.69 -39.61
C SER A 19 14.85 31.86 -39.74
N THR A 20 14.77 30.69 -40.37
CA THR A 20 15.97 29.92 -40.72
C THR A 20 16.65 30.51 -41.95
N VAL A 21 17.95 30.78 -41.83
CA VAL A 21 18.78 31.14 -42.98
C VAL A 21 18.79 29.96 -43.95
N GLY A 22 18.27 30.17 -45.17
CA GLY A 22 18.25 29.17 -46.24
C GLY A 22 16.91 28.45 -46.49
N LEU A 23 15.86 28.72 -45.71
CA LEU A 23 14.51 28.17 -45.98
C LEU A 23 13.45 29.28 -45.92
N PRO A 24 13.12 29.91 -47.08
CA PRO A 24 12.07 30.91 -47.14
C PRO A 24 10.76 30.30 -46.61
N HIS A 25 10.07 31.04 -45.73
CA HIS A 25 8.76 30.69 -45.16
C HIS A 25 8.70 29.63 -44.05
N LYS A 26 9.84 29.12 -43.53
CA LYS A 26 9.83 28.32 -42.29
C LYS A 26 10.24 29.17 -41.08
N TYR A 27 9.30 29.36 -40.17
CA TYR A 27 9.53 30.02 -38.88
C TYR A 27 9.40 29.01 -37.76
N PHE A 28 10.31 29.06 -36.79
CA PHE A 28 10.17 28.34 -35.54
C PHE A 28 10.07 29.33 -34.37
N LYS A 29 9.42 28.89 -33.29
CA LYS A 29 9.35 29.62 -32.03
C LYS A 29 10.60 29.29 -31.22
N ALA A 30 11.39 30.29 -30.87
CA ALA A 30 12.56 30.15 -30.02
C ALA A 30 12.33 30.90 -28.70
N ILE A 31 12.78 30.30 -27.60
CA ILE A 31 12.77 30.91 -26.28
C ILE A 31 14.06 30.55 -25.54
N GLY A 32 14.61 31.49 -24.80
CA GLY A 32 15.80 31.25 -23.99
C GLY A 32 15.48 30.37 -22.78
N THR A 33 16.36 29.43 -22.47
CA THR A 33 16.20 28.51 -21.33
C THR A 33 16.05 29.23 -19.99
N LYS A 34 16.79 30.34 -19.79
CA LYS A 34 16.64 31.21 -18.60
C LYS A 34 15.21 31.75 -18.44
N LYS A 35 14.57 32.12 -19.55
CA LYS A 35 13.20 32.65 -19.53
C LYS A 35 12.19 31.57 -19.18
N ILE A 36 12.39 30.35 -19.68
CA ILE A 36 11.60 29.19 -19.27
C ILE A 36 11.75 28.96 -17.75
N GLU A 37 12.98 28.99 -17.24
CA GLU A 37 13.23 28.78 -15.81
C GLU A 37 12.55 29.83 -14.93
N GLU A 38 12.60 31.11 -15.31
CA GLU A 38 11.89 32.20 -14.62
C GLU A 38 10.37 31.93 -14.56
N ILE A 39 9.76 31.55 -15.68
CA ILE A 39 8.31 31.26 -15.77
C ILE A 39 7.94 30.05 -14.91
N ILE A 40 8.75 28.99 -14.92
CA ILE A 40 8.47 27.80 -14.11
C ILE A 40 8.58 28.16 -12.61
N ARG A 41 9.60 28.92 -12.21
CA ARG A 41 9.80 29.32 -10.81
C ARG A 41 8.67 30.20 -10.29
N SER A 42 8.08 31.08 -11.10
CA SER A 42 6.96 31.92 -10.66
C SER A 42 5.68 31.13 -10.38
N HIS A 43 5.56 29.90 -10.91
CA HIS A 43 4.39 29.04 -10.72
C HIS A 43 4.65 27.85 -9.79
N MET A 44 5.84 27.73 -9.19
CA MET A 44 6.15 26.62 -8.29
C MET A 44 5.23 26.56 -7.07
N ASP A 45 4.88 27.72 -6.52
CA ASP A 45 4.02 27.83 -5.34
C ASP A 45 2.53 27.67 -5.68
N ASP A 46 2.17 27.77 -6.96
CA ASP A 46 0.81 27.54 -7.47
C ASP A 46 0.50 26.05 -7.61
N ILE A 47 1.50 25.17 -7.47
CA ILE A 47 1.30 23.72 -7.48
C ILE A 47 0.60 23.36 -6.16
N PRO A 48 -0.64 22.83 -6.18
CA PRO A 48 -1.34 22.50 -4.96
C PRO A 48 -0.52 21.51 -4.13
N ASN A 49 -0.18 21.93 -2.91
CA ASN A 49 0.58 21.14 -1.98
C ASN A 49 -0.19 19.84 -1.71
N CYS A 50 0.37 18.69 -2.13
CA CYS A 50 -0.22 17.37 -1.91
C CYS A 50 -0.37 17.01 -0.41
N GLY A 51 0.10 17.88 0.49
CA GLY A 51 -0.14 17.82 1.94
C GLY A 51 -1.62 17.80 2.32
N ASP A 52 -2.49 18.41 1.52
CA ASP A 52 -3.94 18.42 1.76
C ASP A 52 -4.74 17.39 0.96
N CYS A 53 -4.09 16.56 0.14
CA CYS A 53 -4.83 15.60 -0.66
C CYS A 53 -5.48 14.53 0.23
N SER A 54 -6.74 14.22 -0.06
CA SER A 54 -7.52 13.21 0.66
C SER A 54 -6.81 11.87 0.73
N ARG A 55 -6.08 11.48 -0.32
CA ARG A 55 -5.29 10.24 -0.36
C ARG A 55 -4.17 10.22 0.68
N ARG A 56 -3.39 11.29 0.80
CA ARG A 56 -2.29 11.37 1.77
C ARG A 56 -2.81 11.36 3.20
N LYS A 57 -3.92 12.05 3.45
CA LYS A 57 -4.64 12.00 4.74
C LYS A 57 -5.12 10.58 5.05
N GLN A 58 -5.69 9.86 4.07
CA GLN A 58 -6.08 8.46 4.23
C GLN A 58 -4.88 7.54 4.54
N TYR A 59 -3.75 7.72 3.87
CA TYR A 59 -2.53 6.95 4.17
C TYR A 59 -1.99 7.26 5.57
N GLN A 60 -2.03 8.52 6.02
CA GLN A 60 -1.63 8.90 7.37
C GLN A 60 -2.58 8.33 8.43
N ILE A 61 -3.89 8.41 8.21
CA ILE A 61 -4.89 7.81 9.09
C ILE A 61 -4.66 6.29 9.19
N GLY A 62 -4.50 5.59 8.06
CA GLY A 62 -4.24 4.14 8.07
C GLY A 62 -2.90 3.76 8.72
N TYR A 63 -1.86 4.59 8.56
CA TYR A 63 -0.57 4.40 9.21
C TYR A 63 -0.64 4.65 10.73
N GLU A 64 -1.36 5.69 11.18
CA GLU A 64 -1.57 5.99 12.60
C GLU A 64 -2.49 4.96 13.27
N ASP A 65 -3.54 4.48 12.58
CA ASP A 65 -4.39 3.40 13.06
C ASP A 65 -3.63 2.07 13.15
N GLY A 66 -2.77 1.76 12.17
CA GLY A 66 -1.87 0.59 12.25
C GLY A 66 -0.76 0.71 13.29
N LYS A 67 -0.53 1.92 13.84
CA LYS A 67 0.49 2.20 14.87
C LYS A 67 -0.11 2.38 16.26
N LYS A 68 -1.44 2.32 16.41
CA LYS A 68 -2.05 2.21 17.73
C LYS A 68 -1.73 0.82 18.27
N ASP A 69 -0.65 0.75 19.03
CA ASP A 69 -0.49 -0.26 20.07
C ASP A 69 -1.82 -0.40 20.83
N LYS A 70 -2.29 -1.65 20.92
CA LYS A 70 -3.24 -2.24 21.88
C LYS A 70 -4.43 -2.89 21.16
N ASP A 71 -4.22 -4.15 20.79
CA ASP A 71 -5.12 -5.27 21.14
C ASP A 71 -4.40 -6.63 20.96
N TRP A 72 -3.07 -6.66 21.13
CA TRP A 72 -2.35 -7.93 21.25
C TRP A 72 -2.74 -8.58 22.58
N ILE A 73 -3.46 -9.69 22.48
CA ILE A 73 -3.90 -10.51 23.60
C ILE A 73 -2.87 -11.63 23.76
N SER A 74 -2.27 -11.74 24.94
CA SER A 74 -1.41 -12.88 25.25
C SER A 74 -2.22 -14.17 25.21
N VAL A 75 -1.66 -15.25 24.68
CA VAL A 75 -2.29 -16.58 24.73
C VAL A 75 -2.51 -17.06 26.16
N GLU A 76 -1.76 -16.54 27.13
CA GLU A 76 -1.93 -16.80 28.56
C GLU A 76 -3.12 -16.04 29.16
N ASP A 77 -3.45 -14.87 28.61
CA ASP A 77 -4.56 -14.05 29.10
C ASP A 77 -5.90 -14.57 28.59
N ARG A 78 -6.01 -14.81 27.27
CA ARG A 78 -7.23 -15.28 26.62
C ARG A 78 -6.91 -15.89 25.26
N LEU A 79 -7.65 -16.92 24.89
CA LEU A 79 -7.62 -17.54 23.56
C LEU A 79 -8.78 -17.03 22.70
N PRO A 80 -8.68 -17.08 21.36
CA PRO A 80 -9.80 -16.74 20.49
C PRO A 80 -11.02 -17.62 20.79
N GLU A 81 -12.22 -17.03 20.80
CA GLU A 81 -13.48 -17.74 21.08
C GLU A 81 -14.32 -18.02 19.83
N ASP A 82 -14.02 -17.33 18.71
CA ASP A 82 -14.74 -17.49 17.45
C ASP A 82 -14.11 -18.60 16.59
N ASP A 83 -14.87 -19.66 16.37
CA ASP A 83 -14.52 -20.87 15.60
C ASP A 83 -14.87 -20.74 14.09
N ASP A 84 -14.92 -19.51 13.59
CA ASP A 84 -15.48 -19.18 12.28
C ASP A 84 -14.42 -19.24 11.15
N MET A 85 -13.41 -20.11 11.31
CA MET A 85 -12.22 -20.24 10.43
C MET A 85 -11.49 -18.91 10.13
N ARG A 86 -11.60 -17.93 11.04
CA ARG A 86 -11.03 -16.59 10.85
C ARG A 86 -9.52 -16.60 11.02
N PHE A 87 -8.87 -15.76 10.24
CA PHE A 87 -7.45 -15.48 10.42
C PHE A 87 -7.27 -14.44 11.54
N TYR A 88 -6.28 -14.71 12.37
CA TYR A 88 -5.76 -13.83 13.41
C TYR A 88 -4.33 -13.47 13.03
N MET A 89 -3.91 -12.25 13.39
CA MET A 89 -2.48 -11.94 13.39
C MET A 89 -1.88 -12.51 14.66
N CYS A 90 -0.76 -13.20 14.54
CA CYS A 90 -0.12 -13.95 15.60
C CYS A 90 1.37 -13.57 15.68
N ILE A 91 1.83 -13.31 16.89
CA ILE A 91 3.25 -13.26 17.23
C ILE A 91 3.67 -14.67 17.64
N VAL A 92 4.72 -15.19 17.04
CA VAL A 92 5.28 -16.52 17.34
C VAL A 92 6.59 -16.41 18.07
N GLU A 93 6.93 -17.45 18.84
CA GLU A 93 7.93 -17.42 19.90
C GLU A 93 9.24 -16.72 19.51
N ASN A 94 10.20 -17.26 18.80
CA ASN A 94 11.50 -16.59 18.59
C ASN A 94 11.51 -15.54 17.47
N HIS A 95 10.34 -14.95 17.17
CA HIS A 95 10.13 -14.01 16.06
C HIS A 95 9.28 -12.78 16.46
N GLU A 96 9.37 -12.34 17.72
CA GLU A 96 8.62 -11.18 18.22
C GLU A 96 8.90 -9.87 17.46
N GLU A 97 10.08 -9.71 16.87
CA GLU A 97 10.47 -8.53 16.08
C GLU A 97 10.10 -8.63 14.59
N ASP A 98 9.64 -9.80 14.13
CA ASP A 98 9.29 -10.03 12.73
C ASP A 98 7.83 -9.67 12.42
N LEU A 99 7.50 -9.66 11.12
CA LEU A 99 6.13 -9.44 10.68
C LEU A 99 5.20 -10.53 11.26
N PRO A 100 4.02 -10.17 11.79
CA PRO A 100 3.09 -11.14 12.33
C PRO A 100 2.71 -12.23 11.33
N MET A 101 2.65 -13.46 11.83
CA MET A 101 2.14 -14.59 11.08
C MET A 101 0.62 -14.58 11.11
N PHE A 102 -0.03 -14.98 10.02
CA PHE A 102 -1.47 -15.18 10.00
C PHE A 102 -1.77 -16.63 10.36
N CYS A 103 -2.58 -16.87 11.40
CA CYS A 103 -3.01 -18.22 11.79
C CYS A 103 -4.52 -18.27 11.98
N GLN A 104 -5.08 -19.47 11.89
CA GLN A 104 -6.42 -19.77 12.39
C GLN A 104 -6.31 -20.39 13.79
N TYR A 105 -7.39 -20.33 14.55
CA TYR A 105 -7.49 -20.96 15.86
C TYR A 105 -8.69 -21.88 15.89
N ASP A 106 -8.48 -23.09 16.42
CA ASP A 106 -9.50 -24.08 16.71
C ASP A 106 -9.47 -24.38 18.21
N SER A 107 -10.64 -24.50 18.84
CA SER A 107 -10.72 -24.69 20.30
C SER A 107 -10.25 -26.07 20.78
N GLU A 108 -10.29 -27.08 19.91
CA GLU A 108 -9.83 -28.45 20.18
C GLU A 108 -8.33 -28.60 19.86
N TYR A 109 -7.87 -28.03 18.74
CA TYR A 109 -6.50 -28.23 18.23
C TYR A 109 -5.52 -27.07 18.52
N GLY A 110 -6.01 -25.86 18.76
CA GLY A 110 -5.20 -24.65 18.95
C GLY A 110 -4.90 -23.88 17.66
N PHE A 111 -3.74 -23.20 17.59
CA PHE A 111 -3.36 -22.41 16.41
C PHE A 111 -2.84 -23.28 15.26
N GLY A 112 -3.27 -22.99 14.04
CA GLY A 112 -2.96 -23.78 12.86
C GLY A 112 -3.67 -23.29 11.60
N PHE A 113 -3.90 -24.21 10.65
CA PHE A 113 -4.54 -23.93 9.36
C PHE A 113 -5.44 -25.08 8.90
N TRP A 114 -6.64 -24.72 8.43
CA TRP A 114 -7.50 -25.60 7.65
C TRP A 114 -6.93 -25.82 6.25
N HIS A 115 -6.86 -27.08 5.85
CA HIS A 115 -6.44 -27.51 4.53
C HIS A 115 -7.60 -28.22 3.85
N ASP A 116 -8.03 -27.69 2.70
CA ASP A 116 -9.01 -28.33 1.85
C ASP A 116 -8.45 -29.60 1.20
N ILE A 117 -9.22 -30.67 1.25
CA ILE A 117 -8.96 -31.93 0.57
C ILE A 117 -9.85 -31.97 -0.67
N TYR A 118 -9.20 -32.08 -1.83
CA TYR A 118 -9.87 -32.21 -3.13
C TYR A 118 -9.68 -33.62 -3.67
N ASP A 119 -10.74 -34.21 -4.22
CA ASP A 119 -10.62 -35.45 -4.99
C ASP A 119 -10.11 -35.10 -6.39
N SER A 120 -8.95 -35.63 -6.74
CA SER A 120 -8.32 -35.41 -8.04
C SER A 120 -9.17 -35.89 -9.22
N THR A 121 -10.13 -36.80 -8.99
CA THR A 121 -10.98 -37.38 -10.04
C THR A 121 -12.22 -36.54 -10.30
N SER A 122 -12.93 -36.13 -9.25
CA SER A 122 -14.15 -35.33 -9.35
C SER A 122 -13.90 -33.81 -9.37
N LEU A 123 -12.67 -33.35 -9.06
CA LEU A 123 -12.32 -31.94 -8.81
C LEU A 123 -13.26 -31.27 -7.79
N GLY A 124 -13.98 -32.08 -7.01
CA GLY A 124 -14.91 -31.63 -5.99
C GLY A 124 -14.21 -31.47 -4.66
N PHE A 125 -14.68 -30.49 -3.88
CA PHE A 125 -14.40 -30.41 -2.46
C PHE A 125 -14.87 -31.70 -1.78
N VAL A 126 -13.98 -32.33 -1.01
CA VAL A 126 -14.29 -33.56 -0.27
C VAL A 126 -14.46 -33.24 1.20
N ASP A 127 -13.45 -32.63 1.80
CA ASP A 127 -13.40 -32.37 3.24
C ASP A 127 -12.33 -31.31 3.56
N THR A 128 -12.24 -30.91 4.83
CA THR A 128 -11.17 -30.07 5.38
C THR A 128 -10.47 -30.78 6.52
N VAL A 129 -9.15 -30.63 6.62
CA VAL A 129 -8.37 -31.11 7.76
C VAL A 129 -7.62 -29.96 8.42
N PHE A 130 -7.68 -29.86 9.74
CA PHE A 130 -6.88 -28.90 10.48
C PHE A 130 -5.48 -29.44 10.71
N LYS A 131 -4.47 -28.59 10.51
CA LYS A 131 -3.08 -28.89 10.89
C LYS A 131 -2.59 -27.82 11.84
N THR A 132 -2.08 -28.26 12.99
CA THR A 132 -1.55 -27.37 14.02
C THR A 132 -0.20 -26.77 13.60
N ASN A 133 0.18 -25.65 14.22
CA ASN A 133 1.50 -25.05 13.99
C ASN A 133 2.65 -26.04 14.28
N ASP A 134 2.52 -26.87 15.32
CA ASP A 134 3.53 -27.87 15.69
C ASP A 134 3.73 -28.93 14.57
N GLU A 135 2.64 -29.44 14.00
CA GLU A 135 2.69 -30.40 12.88
C GLU A 135 3.27 -29.80 11.59
N LEU A 136 3.11 -28.48 11.41
CA LEU A 136 3.64 -27.74 10.27
C LEU A 136 5.09 -27.27 10.48
N GLY A 137 5.63 -27.44 11.70
CA GLY A 137 6.98 -26.98 12.06
C GLY A 137 7.09 -25.47 12.30
N TYR A 138 5.96 -24.81 12.60
CA TYR A 138 5.94 -23.42 13.04
C TYR A 138 6.12 -23.32 14.55
N GLU A 139 6.68 -22.19 14.97
CA GLU A 139 6.85 -21.89 16.38
C GLU A 139 5.51 -21.58 17.07
N LYS A 140 5.51 -21.66 18.41
CA LYS A 140 4.32 -21.47 19.22
C LYS A 140 3.87 -20.01 19.19
N VAL A 141 2.56 -19.78 19.08
CA VAL A 141 1.98 -18.44 19.18
C VAL A 141 2.03 -17.95 20.64
N VAL A 142 2.53 -16.74 20.86
CA VAL A 142 2.65 -16.08 22.17
C VAL A 142 1.62 -14.98 22.37
N ALA A 143 1.22 -14.30 21.30
CA ALA A 143 0.17 -13.28 21.34
C ALA A 143 -0.59 -13.26 20.02
N TRP A 144 -1.84 -12.80 20.06
CA TRP A 144 -2.71 -12.71 18.89
C TRP A 144 -3.56 -11.45 18.92
N GLN A 145 -4.03 -11.02 17.76
CA GLN A 145 -5.07 -10.00 17.65
C GLN A 145 -6.03 -10.33 16.48
N PRO A 146 -7.30 -9.94 16.58
CA PRO A 146 -8.24 -10.06 15.46
C PRO A 146 -7.81 -9.16 14.29
N LEU A 147 -8.12 -9.61 13.07
CA LEU A 147 -7.98 -8.82 11.84
C LEU A 147 -9.14 -7.85 11.59
#